data_AF-A0A8F2YHC1-F1
#
_entry.id   AF-A0A8F2YHC1-F1
#
_cell.length_a   1.000
_cell.length_b   1.000
_cell.length_c   1.000
_cell.angle_alpha   90.00
_cell.angle_beta   90.00
_cell.angle_gamma   90.00
#
_symmetry.space_group_name_H-M   'P 1'
#
loop_
_entity.id
_entity.type
_entity.pdbx_description
1 polymer ?
#
loop_
_entity_poly.entity_id
_entity_poly.type
_entity_poly.pdbx_seq_one_letter_code
_entity_poly.pdbx_strand_id
1 'polypeptide(L)' 'MKELKWIHEGLITELLPNGIYWIRLNSPNMILSSVSGRIQHIFFLPNITRK' A
#
# COMPACT_ATOMS: atom_id res chain seq x y z
N MET A 1 -13.26 -20.52 11.38
CA MET A 1 -12.40 -20.49 10.18
C MET A 1 -11.16 -19.66 10.51
N LYS A 2 -9.95 -20.21 10.38
CA LYS A 2 -8.73 -19.39 10.53
C LYS A 2 -8.62 -18.51 9.29
N GLU A 3 -8.54 -17.19 9.47
CA GLU A 3 -8.25 -16.28 8.36
C GLU A 3 -6.88 -16.64 7.78
N LEU A 4 -6.88 -17.09 6.53
CA LEU A 4 -5.66 -17.34 5.77
C LEU A 4 -5.06 -15.98 5.40
N LYS A 5 -4.10 -15.51 6.20
CA LYS A 5 -3.35 -14.29 5.92
C LYS A 5 -2.16 -14.61 5.03
N TRP A 6 -2.17 -14.11 3.80
CA TRP A 6 -1.09 -14.33 2.84
C TRP A 6 -0.21 -13.10 2.79
N ILE A 7 1.11 -13.29 2.85
CA ILE A 7 2.10 -12.21 2.76
C ILE A 7 2.81 -12.40 1.42
N HIS A 8 2.81 -11.35 0.60
CA HIS A 8 3.48 -11.35 -0.68
C HIS A 8 4.22 -10.04 -0.87
N GLU A 9 5.39 -10.11 -1.50
CA GLU A 9 6.16 -8.94 -1.88
C GLU A 9 5.57 -8.32 -3.14
N GLY A 10 5.50 -6.99 -3.17
CA GLY A 10 4.94 -6.26 -4.30
C GLY A 10 5.51 -4.87 -4.38
N LEU A 11 5.41 -4.27 -5.57
CA LEU A 11 5.87 -2.92 -5.85
C LEU A 11 4.66 -2.00 -5.88
N ILE A 12 4.74 -0.90 -5.12
CA ILE A 12 3.74 0.17 -5.18
C ILE A 12 3.93 0.89 -6.50
N THR A 13 2.94 0.83 -7.39
CA THR A 13 3.02 1.46 -8.72
C THR A 13 2.37 2.82 -8.74
N GLU A 14 1.30 3.03 -7.96
CA GLU A 14 0.57 4.31 -7.96
C GLU A 14 0.04 4.68 -6.57
N LEU A 15 -0.03 6.00 -6.35
CA LEU A 15 -0.55 6.64 -5.15
C LEU A 15 -1.94 7.20 -5.48
N LEU A 16 -2.99 6.66 -4.87
CA LEU A 16 -4.34 7.19 -5.01
C LEU A 16 -4.65 8.17 -3.87
N PRO A 17 -5.58 9.11 -4.09
CA PRO A 17 -6.18 9.89 -3.01
C PRO A 17 -6.74 8.96 -1.91
N ASN A 18 -6.70 9.41 -0.66
CA ASN A 18 -7.22 8.71 0.53
C ASN A 18 -6.33 7.57 1.08
N GLY A 19 -5.06 7.50 0.69
CA GLY A 19 -4.15 6.46 1.23
C GLY A 19 -4.51 5.06 0.72
N ILE A 20 -4.98 4.99 -0.53
CA ILE A 20 -5.13 3.76 -1.29
C ILE A 20 -3.98 3.69 -2.30
N TYR A 21 -3.51 2.48 -2.56
CA TYR A 21 -2.31 2.26 -3.38
C TYR A 21 -2.56 1.10 -4.32
N TRP A 22 -2.11 1.27 -5.57
CA TRP A 22 -1.99 0.13 -6.47
C TRP A 22 -0.67 -0.58 -6.21
N ILE A 23 -0.77 -1.86 -5.89
CA ILE A 23 0.38 -2.73 -5.72
C ILE A 23 0.38 -3.73 -6.86
N ARG A 24 1.46 -3.71 -7.63
CA ARG A 24 1.79 -4.77 -8.56
C ARG A 24 2.52 -5.85 -7.78
N LEU A 25 1.91 -7.02 -7.67
CA LEU A 25 2.62 -8.17 -7.11
C LEU A 25 3.72 -8.59 -8.09
N ASN A 26 4.63 -9.48 -7.66
CA ASN A 26 5.61 -10.03 -8.59
C ASN A 26 4.97 -10.93 -9.69
N SER A 27 3.66 -11.15 -9.58
CA SER A 27 2.77 -11.72 -10.58
C SER A 27 2.15 -10.60 -11.45
N PRO A 28 1.71 -10.85 -12.69
CA PRO A 28 1.00 -9.87 -13.54
C PRO A 28 -0.26 -9.26 -12.91
N ASN A 29 -0.72 -9.73 -11.75
CA ASN A 29 -1.90 -9.23 -11.07
C ASN A 29 -1.62 -7.91 -10.32
N MET A 30 -2.45 -6.92 -10.58
CA MET A 30 -2.50 -5.65 -9.85
C MET A 30 -3.60 -5.72 -8.79
N ILE A 31 -3.29 -5.37 -7.55
CA ILE A 31 -4.23 -5.40 -6.44
C ILE A 31 -4.33 -4.01 -5.83
N LEU A 32 -5.56 -3.61 -5.51
CA LEU A 32 -5.83 -2.40 -4.75
C LEU A 32 -5.65 -2.70 -3.27
N SER A 33 -4.81 -1.92 -2.59
CA SER A 33 -4.54 -2.14 -1.17
C SER A 33 -4.54 -0.84 -0.39
N SER A 34 -5.00 -0.93 0.86
CA SER A 34 -4.80 0.14 1.85
C SER A 34 -3.54 -0.16 2.64
N VAL A 35 -2.66 0.84 2.74
CA VAL A 35 -1.42 0.72 3.50
C VAL A 35 -1.71 0.94 4.98
N SER A 36 -1.05 0.18 5.85
CA SER A 36 -1.18 0.36 7.30
C SER A 36 -0.92 1.81 7.71
N GLY A 37 -1.74 2.35 8.63
CA GLY A 37 -1.61 3.72 9.13
C GLY A 37 -0.22 4.08 9.64
N ARG A 38 0.55 3.10 10.16
CA ARG A 38 1.96 3.33 10.55
C ARG A 38 2.86 3.64 9.36
N ILE A 39 2.73 2.90 8.26
CA ILE A 39 3.51 3.13 7.04
C ILE A 39 3.07 4.45 6.39
N GLN A 40 1.76 4.75 6.40
CA GLN A 40 1.25 6.05 5.96
C GLN A 40 1.89 7.21 6.75
N HIS A 41 1.97 7.09 8.06
CA HIS A 41 2.56 8.12 8.93
C HIS A 41 4.07 8.26 8.78
N ILE A 42 4.81 7.18 8.54
CA ILE A 42 6.27 7.23 8.47
C ILE A 42 6.76 7.68 7.09
N PHE A 43 6.12 7.22 6.00
CA PHE A 43 6.63 7.41 4.65
C PHE A 43 5.86 8.46 3.84
N PHE A 44 4.55 8.62 4.06
CA PHE A 44 3.70 9.38 3.14
C PHE A 44 3.22 10.72 3.74
N LEU A 45 2.63 10.71 4.94
CA LEU A 45 2.17 11.92 5.64
C LEU A 45 3.25 13.01 5.82
N PRO A 46 4.50 12.71 6.23
CA PRO A 46 5.52 13.75 6.41
C PRO A 46 5.96 14.42 5.10
N ASN A 47 5.70 13.80 3.94
CA ASN A 47 5.95 14.39 2.63
C ASN A 47 4.77 15.27 2.14
N ILE A 48 3.57 15.08 2.69
CA ILE A 48 2.37 15.88 2.37
C ILE A 48 2.33 17.15 3.22
N THR A 49 2.76 17.10 4.49
CA THR A 49 2.80 18.25 5.40
C THR A 49 4.03 19.16 5.24
N ARG A 50 4.99 18.79 4.38
CA ARG A 50 6.16 19.61 4.01
C ARG A 50 6.00 20.35 2.67
N LYS A 51 4.76 20.62 2.26
CA LYS A 51 4.45 21.55 1.17
C LYS A 51 3.87 22.84 1.73
#